data_AF-A0A3C1UGY8-F1
#
_entry.id   AF-A0A3C1UGY8-F1
#
_cell.length_a   1.000
_cell.length_b   1.000
_cell.length_c   1.000
_cell.angle_alpha   90.00
_cell.angle_beta   90.00
_cell.angle_gamma   90.00
#
_symmetry.space_group_name_H-M   'P 1'
#
loop_
_entity.id
_entity.type
_entity.pdbx_description
1 polymer ?
#
loop_
_entity_poly.entity_id
_entity_poly.type
_entity_poly.pdbx_seq_one_letter_code
_entity_poly.pdbx_strand_id
1 'polypeptide(L)' 'GCGSHLGHLFNDGPTETGVRYCLNGVCLDLEEKKD' A
#
# COMPACT_ATOMS: atom_id res chain seq x y z
N GLY A 1 15.36 5.74 2.94
CA GLY A 1 15.19 6.08 4.37
C GLY A 1 13.86 5.54 4.84
N CYS A 2 13.75 5.07 6.09
CA CYS A 2 12.48 4.62 6.64
C CYS A 2 11.76 5.77 7.39
N GLY A 3 10.42 5.71 7.50
CA GLY A 3 9.62 6.70 8.23
C GLY A 3 8.94 7.78 7.37
N SER A 4 9.08 7.75 6.05
CA SER A 4 8.33 8.63 5.14
C SER A 4 6.83 8.28 5.10
N HIS A 5 5.98 9.26 4.80
CA HIS A 5 4.55 9.03 4.61
C HIS A 5 4.30 8.18 3.35
N LEU A 6 3.69 7.01 3.51
CA LEU A 6 3.40 6.06 2.42
C LEU A 6 1.96 6.17 1.91
N GLY A 7 1.03 6.61 2.76
CA GLY A 7 -0.39 6.69 2.45
C GLY A 7 -1.27 6.52 3.68
N HIS A 8 -2.46 5.93 3.51
CA HIS A 8 -3.52 5.90 4.52
C HIS A 8 -4.11 4.49 4.69
N LEU A 9 -4.61 4.22 5.89
CA LEU A 9 -5.39 3.03 6.25
C LEU A 9 -6.85 3.43 6.48
N PHE A 10 -7.79 2.69 5.91
CA PHE A 10 -9.22 2.88 6.11
C PHE A 10 -9.88 1.58 6.57
N ASN A 11 -10.95 1.67 7.37
CA ASN A 11 -11.73 0.50 7.85
C ASN A 11 -12.92 0.18 6.93
N ASP A 12 -12.80 0.46 5.63
CA ASP A 12 -13.83 0.26 4.61
C ASP A 12 -13.36 -0.73 3.52
N GLY A 13 -12.51 -1.68 3.90
CA GLY A 13 -11.97 -2.69 2.98
C GLY A 13 -13.01 -3.70 2.51
N PRO A 14 -13.00 -4.11 1.22
CA PRO A 14 -13.93 -5.10 0.70
C PRO A 14 -13.54 -6.55 1.04
N THR A 15 -12.35 -6.76 1.60
CA THR A 15 -11.83 -8.06 2.01
C THR A 15 -12.33 -8.44 3.40
N GLU A 16 -12.16 -9.71 3.79
CA GLU A 16 -12.57 -10.22 5.11
C GLU A 16 -11.92 -9.45 6.29
N THR A 17 -10.75 -8.87 6.05
CA THR A 17 -10.05 -8.01 7.03
C THR A 17 -10.74 -6.67 7.29
N GLY A 18 -11.66 -6.24 6.42
CA GLY A 18 -12.38 -4.97 6.53
C GLY A 18 -11.50 -3.71 6.37
N VAL A 19 -10.22 -3.86 5.99
CA VAL A 19 -9.28 -2.74 5.88
C VAL A 19 -8.83 -2.50 4.45
N ARG A 20 -8.72 -1.22 4.06
CA ARG A 20 -8.20 -0.79 2.77
C ARG A 20 -6.91 0.01 2.97
N TYR A 21 -5.84 -0.49 2.38
CA TYR A 21 -4.55 0.19 2.32
C TYR A 21 -4.49 1.05 1.05
N CYS A 22 -4.36 2.36 1.21
CA CYS A 22 -4.16 3.29 0.09
C CYS A 22 -2.69 3.75 0.11
N LEU A 23 -1.91 3.34 -0.89
CA LEU A 23 -0.48 3.68 -1.01
C LEU A 23 -0.26 4.68 -2.14
N ASN A 24 0.67 5.60 -1.96
CA ASN A 24 1.09 6.52 -3.02
C ASN A 24 2.13 5.84 -3.93
N GLY A 25 1.88 5.84 -5.24
CA GLY A 25 2.81 5.28 -6.23
C GLY A 25 4.18 5.95 -6.23
N VAL A 26 4.30 7.23 -5.82
CA VAL A 26 5.61 7.91 -5.72
C VAL A 26 6.53 7.28 -4.67
N CYS A 27 5.97 6.51 -3.74
CA CYS A 27 6.70 5.83 -2.67
C CYS A 27 7.10 4.40 -3.03
N LEU A 28 6.78 3.93 -4.23
CA LEU A 28 6.95 2.54 -4.64
C LEU A 28 7.85 2.45 -5.88
N ASP A 29 8.80 1.51 -5.85
CA ASP A 29 9.52 1.04 -7.01
C ASP A 29 8.92 -0.30 -7.42
N LEU A 30 8.52 -0.45 -8.70
CA LEU A 30 7.96 -1.69 -9.21
C LEU A 30 9.07 -2.57 -9.75
N GLU A 31 9.27 -3.74 -9.14
CA GLU A 31 10.17 -4.77 -9.67
C GLU A 31 9.39 -5.77 -10.53
N GLU A 32 9.96 -6.12 -11.70
CA GLU A 32 9.39 -7.17 -12.56
C GLU A 32 9.52 -8.53 -11.89
N LYS A 33 8.44 -9.32 -11.93
CA LYS A 33 8.44 -10.70 -11.42
C LYS A 33 9.41 -11.53 -12.27
N LYS A 34 10.40 -12.13 -11.61
CA LYS A 34 11.26 -13.15 -12.21
C LYS A 34 10.57 -14.51 -12.09
N ASP A 35 10.54 -15.25 -13.19
CA ASP A 35 10.00 -16.62 -13.26
C ASP A 35 10.90 -17.63 -12.54
#